data_AF-A0A377TDL4-F1
#
_entry.id   AF-A0A377TDL4-F1
#
_cell.length_a   1.000
_cell.length_b   1.000
_cell.length_c   1.000
_cell.angle_alpha   90.00
_cell.angle_beta   90.00
_cell.angle_gamma   90.00
#
_symmetry.space_group_name_H-M   'P 1'
#
loop_
_entity.id
_entity.type
_entity.pdbx_description
1 polymer ?
#
loop_
_entity_poly.entity_id
_entity_poly.type
_entity_poly.pdbx_seq_one_letter_code
_entity_poly.pdbx_strand_id
1 'polypeptide(L)'
;MFIEIEISNEEIKNIPQKKYDEYTSELRSRIGEVYPDSKIFILTSDNDVTLCTVDGFHDNNSVHLITHEIQKDVFNHGYWRNNL
;
A
#
# COMPACT_ATOMS: atom_id res chain seq x y z
N MET A 1 3.64 -1.41 -16.46
CA MET A 1 3.05 -0.65 -15.34
C MET A 1 3.34 -1.40 -14.06
N PHE A 2 4.05 -0.77 -13.14
CA PHE A 2 4.22 -1.30 -11.80
C PHE A 2 4.00 -0.21 -10.76
N ILE A 3 3.51 -0.66 -9.61
CA ILE A 3 3.33 0.13 -8.40
C ILE A 3 4.07 -0.63 -7.32
N GLU A 4 5.04 0.03 -6.68
CA GLU A 4 5.76 -0.49 -5.54
C GLU A 4 5.48 0.39 -4.32
N ILE A 5 5.14 -0.24 -3.20
CA ILE A 5 4.92 0.42 -1.92
C ILE A 5 5.88 -0.21 -0.91
N GLU A 6 6.78 0.60 -0.40
CA GLU A 6 7.64 0.25 0.72
C GLU A 6 7.02 0.81 2.00
N ILE A 7 6.48 -0.05 2.84
CA ILE A 7 5.85 0.34 4.10
C ILE A 7 6.92 0.50 5.16
N SER A 8 6.91 1.64 5.85
CA SER A 8 7.83 1.93 6.95
C SER A 8 7.65 0.95 8.11
N ASN A 9 8.77 0.41 8.60
CA ASN A 9 8.79 -0.35 9.85
C ASN A 9 8.18 0.41 11.04
N GLU A 10 8.38 1.73 11.12
CA GLU A 10 7.85 2.54 12.22
C GLU A 10 6.31 2.60 12.22
N GLU A 11 5.68 2.62 11.04
CA GLU A 11 4.22 2.61 10.90
C GLU A 11 3.59 1.29 11.36
N ILE A 12 4.33 0.18 11.24
CA ILE A 12 3.80 -1.16 11.49
C ILE A 12 4.40 -1.86 12.71
N LYS A 13 5.33 -1.23 13.44
CA LYS A 13 6.10 -1.87 14.53
C LYS A 13 5.27 -2.53 15.63
N ASN A 14 4.04 -2.06 15.85
CA ASN A 14 3.11 -2.59 16.85
C ASN A 14 1.98 -3.43 16.24
N ILE A 15 2.03 -3.72 14.94
CA ILE A 15 1.03 -4.50 14.22
C ILE A 15 1.49 -5.97 14.22
N PRO A 16 0.67 -6.91 14.76
CA PRO A 16 0.98 -8.33 14.66
C PRO A 16 1.10 -8.79 13.20
N GLN A 17 2.00 -9.73 12.89
CA GLN A 17 2.23 -10.20 11.52
C GLN A 17 0.93 -10.56 10.78
N LYS A 18 0.01 -11.28 11.44
CA LYS A 18 -1.30 -11.61 10.84
C LYS A 18 -2.09 -10.38 10.40
N LYS A 19 -2.07 -9.31 11.20
CA LYS A 19 -2.75 -8.05 10.89
C LYS A 19 -2.03 -7.28 9.78
N TYR A 20 -0.71 -7.37 9.72
CA TYR A 20 0.06 -6.85 8.61
C TYR A 20 -0.25 -7.60 7.29
N ASP A 21 -0.40 -8.92 7.34
CA ASP A 21 -0.81 -9.71 6.17
C ASP A 21 -2.23 -9.31 5.70
N GLU A 22 -3.16 -9.10 6.64
CA GLU A 22 -4.51 -8.59 6.35
C GLU A 22 -4.45 -7.18 5.72
N TYR A 23 -3.63 -6.28 6.28
CA TYR A 23 -3.41 -4.92 5.76
C TYR A 23 -2.87 -4.93 4.33
N THR A 24 -1.79 -5.66 4.07
CA THR A 24 -1.16 -5.72 2.75
C THR A 24 -2.04 -6.42 1.72
N SER A 25 -2.85 -7.41 2.13
CA SER A 25 -3.83 -8.04 1.25
C SER A 25 -4.94 -7.08 0.83
N GLU A 26 -5.49 -6.31 1.78
CA GLU A 26 -6.52 -5.32 1.49
C GLU A 26 -5.99 -4.19 0.61
N LEU A 27 -4.80 -3.68 0.94
CA LEU A 27 -4.13 -2.64 0.16
C LEU A 27 -3.90 -3.09 -1.29
N ARG A 28 -3.41 -4.32 -1.49
CA ARG A 28 -3.23 -4.90 -2.82
C ARG A 28 -4.56 -5.02 -3.58
N SER A 29 -5.62 -5.45 -2.90
CA SER A 29 -6.96 -5.56 -3.51
C SER A 29 -7.46 -4.21 -4.00
N ARG A 30 -7.42 -3.18 -3.16
CA ARG A 30 -7.97 -1.86 -3.49
C ARG A 30 -7.16 -1.12 -4.55
N ILE A 31 -5.84 -1.29 -4.58
CA ILE A 31 -5.03 -0.77 -5.69
C ILE A 31 -5.35 -1.54 -6.98
N GLY A 32 -5.53 -2.87 -6.90
CA GLY A 32 -5.87 -3.70 -8.05
C GLY A 32 -7.25 -3.40 -8.66
N GLU A 33 -8.22 -2.95 -7.87
CA GLU A 33 -9.53 -2.49 -8.38
C GLU A 33 -9.41 -1.25 -9.26
N VAL A 34 -8.48 -0.35 -8.95
CA VAL A 34 -8.24 0.89 -9.71
C VAL A 34 -7.27 0.64 -10.87
N TYR A 35 -6.25 -0.21 -10.67
CA TYR A 35 -5.17 -0.48 -11.62
C TYR A 35 -5.01 -1.99 -11.91
N PRO A 36 -6.02 -2.64 -12.54
CA PRO A 36 -6.09 -4.11 -12.67
C PRO A 36 -4.94 -4.75 -13.45
N ASP A 37 -4.36 -4.04 -14.41
CA ASP A 37 -3.26 -4.56 -15.25
C ASP A 37 -1.87 -4.30 -14.67
N SER A 38 -1.79 -3.74 -13.46
CA SER A 38 -0.53 -3.33 -12.84
C SER A 38 0.09 -4.45 -12.01
N LYS A 39 1.41 -4.55 -12.07
CA LYS A 39 2.16 -5.37 -11.10
C LYS A 39 2.29 -4.57 -9.80
N ILE A 40 1.75 -5.12 -8.71
CA ILE A 40 1.74 -4.46 -7.39
C ILE A 40 2.72 -5.17 -6.45
N PHE A 41 3.75 -4.46 -6.03
CA PHE A 41 4.73 -4.91 -5.05
C PHE A 41 4.49 -4.17 -3.74
N ILE A 42 4.36 -4.91 -2.64
CA ILE A 42 4.22 -4.35 -1.30
C ILE A 42 5.31 -5.00 -0.46
N LEU A 43 6.21 -4.17 0.05
CA LEU A 43 7.39 -4.57 0.79
C LEU A 43 7.40 -3.84 2.13
N THR A 44 8.08 -4.40 3.11
CA THR A 44 8.48 -3.66 4.31
C THR A 44 9.86 -3.07 4.07
N SER A 45 10.10 -1.81 4.46
CA SER A 45 11.43 -1.23 4.45
C SER A 45 11.85 -0.67 5.81
N ASP A 46 13.17 -0.59 6.00
CA ASP A 46 13.80 0.00 7.18
C ASP A 46 13.75 1.54 7.17
N ASN A 47 13.05 2.15 6.21
CA ASN A 47 12.89 3.60 6.14
C ASN A 47 11.86 4.08 7.18
N ASP A 48 12.04 5.31 7.66
CA ASP A 48 11.11 5.97 8.60
C ASP A 48 9.81 6.43 7.92
N VAL A 49 9.74 6.36 6.59
CA VAL A 49 8.61 6.83 5.79
C VAL A 49 8.17 5.78 4.78
N THR A 50 6.86 5.65 4.61
CA THR A 50 6.30 4.82 3.55
C THR A 50 6.52 5.49 2.19
N LEU A 51 7.09 4.76 1.24
CA LEU A 51 7.43 5.24 -0.10
C LEU A 51 6.55 4.56 -1.15
N CYS A 52 6.23 5.30 -2.22
CA CYS A 52 5.49 4.78 -3.36
C CYS A 52 6.23 5.10 -4.66
N THR A 53 6.65 4.07 -5.37
CA THR A 53 7.29 4.16 -6.68
C THR A 53 6.33 3.67 -7.75
N VAL A 54 6.15 4.46 -8.81
CA VAL A 54 5.22 4.17 -9.89
C VAL A 54 5.91 4.37 -11.23
N ASP A 55 5.78 3.41 -12.13
CA ASP A 55 6.34 3.53 -13.47
C ASP A 55 5.56 2.79 -14.57
N GLY A 56 5.73 3.28 -15.80
CA GLY A 56 5.16 2.72 -17.02
C GLY A 56 3.70 3.09 -17.29
N PHE A 57 3.13 4.05 -16.57
CA PHE A 57 1.79 4.59 -16.84
C PHE A 57 1.89 5.83 -17.74
N HIS A 58 0.77 6.21 -18.35
CA HIS A 58 0.68 7.47 -19.11
C HIS A 58 0.95 8.69 -18.22
N ASP A 59 0.46 8.65 -16.98
CA ASP A 59 0.68 9.68 -15.96
C ASP A 59 1.04 9.02 -14.63
N ASN A 60 2.35 8.83 -14.39
CA ASN A 60 2.87 8.25 -13.15
C ASN A 60 2.52 9.13 -11.93
N ASN A 61 2.41 10.45 -12.08
CA ASN A 61 2.15 11.35 -10.95
C ASN A 61 0.72 11.19 -10.44
N SER A 62 -0.27 11.15 -11.33
CA SER A 62 -1.66 10.90 -10.95
C SER A 62 -1.81 9.53 -10.28
N VAL A 63 -1.14 8.51 -10.81
CA VAL A 63 -1.18 7.15 -10.24
C VAL A 63 -0.52 7.10 -8.87
N HIS A 64 0.61 7.79 -8.67
CA HIS A 64 1.25 7.94 -7.37
C HIS A 64 0.32 8.60 -6.35
N LEU A 65 -0.32 9.72 -6.70
CA LEU A 65 -1.24 10.43 -5.80
C LEU A 65 -2.44 9.55 -5.40
N ILE A 66 -3.07 8.87 -6.36
CA ILE A 66 -4.20 7.99 -6.08
C ILE A 66 -3.77 6.80 -5.22
N THR A 67 -2.63 6.19 -5.52
CA THR A 67 -2.09 5.07 -4.73
C THR A 67 -1.80 5.49 -3.30
N HIS A 68 -1.25 6.69 -3.10
CA HIS A 68 -1.01 7.27 -1.78
C HIS A 68 -2.30 7.47 -0.98
N GLU A 69 -3.35 7.98 -1.60
CA GLU A 69 -4.63 8.17 -0.94
C GLU A 69 -5.32 6.83 -0.61
N ILE A 70 -5.21 5.81 -1.49
CA ILE A 70 -5.66 4.45 -1.18
C ILE A 70 -4.86 3.88 0.00
N GLN A 71 -3.54 4.05 0.03
CA GLN A 71 -2.69 3.57 1.11
C GLN A 71 -3.10 4.19 2.45
N LYS A 72 -3.26 5.51 2.51
CA LYS A 72 -3.73 6.20 3.72
C LYS A 72 -5.12 5.74 4.14
N ASP A 73 -6.04 5.58 3.21
CA ASP A 73 -7.40 5.18 3.53
C ASP A 73 -7.44 3.74 4.06
N VAL A 74 -6.71 2.82 3.43
CA VAL A 74 -6.58 1.45 3.94
C VAL A 74 -5.90 1.46 5.30
N PHE A 75 -4.82 2.22 5.49
CA PHE A 75 -4.14 2.26 6.78
C PHE A 75 -5.03 2.80 7.89
N ASN A 76 -5.85 3.83 7.65
CA ASN A 76 -6.67 4.46 8.70
C ASN A 76 -8.04 3.82 8.88
N HIS A 77 -8.65 3.31 7.80
CA HIS A 77 -10.05 2.88 7.77
C HIS A 77 -10.24 1.46 7.20
N GLY A 78 -9.16 0.75 6.89
CA GLY A 78 -9.25 -0.58 6.29
C GLY A 78 -9.89 -1.62 7.20
N TYR A 79 -10.53 -2.60 6.58
CA TYR A 79 -11.16 -3.73 7.26
C TYR A 79 -10.19 -4.58 8.07
N TRP A 80 -8.90 -4.59 7.72
CA TRP A 80 -7.85 -5.23 8.53
C TRP A 80 -7.81 -4.71 9.97
N ARG A 81 -8.29 -3.48 10.22
CA ARG A 81 -8.39 -2.89 11.56
C ARG A 81 -9.52 -3.46 12.40
N ASN A 82 -10.47 -4.20 11.80
CA ASN A 82 -11.54 -4.83 12.55
C ASN A 82 -10.95 -5.86 13.52
N ASN A 83 -11.37 -5.80 14.80
CA ASN A 83 -10.84 -6.63 15.89
C ASN A 83 -9.38 -6.31 16.29
N LEU A 84 -8.92 -5.07 16.12
CA LEU A 84 -7.74 -4.52 16.82
C LEU A 84 -8.06 -4.16 18.27
#